data_AF-A0A1D6HUX6-F1
#
_entry.id   AF-A0A1D6HUX6-F1
#
_cell.length_a   1.000
_cell.length_b   1.000
_cell.length_c   1.000
_cell.angle_alpha   90.00
_cell.angle_beta   90.00
_cell.angle_gamma   90.00
#
_symmetry.space_group_name_H-M   'P 1'
#
loop_
_entity.id
_entity.type
_entity.pdbx_description
1 polymer ?
#
loop_
_entity_poly.entity_id
_entity_poly.type
_entity_poly.pdbx_seq_one_letter_code
_entity_poly.pdbx_strand_id
1 'polypeptide(L)'
;MKNWGTSTNKQRELIKLLDEWAVFIRRKYGNKPLSSSTYLSEAEPFLEQYAKRSPANQALIGAAGNLVQTENFLAILDAKRDEEGDLRTDHGAAPSGPVSTSVDVVPKTEGLIVFFPGIPGCAKSALCKEILNTPGGLGDDRPFHSLMGDLIKGRYWQKVADERRKKPARITLADKNAPNEEVWKQIEDMCGSTKAAAVPVVPDSEGTDSNPFSLEALAVFMFRVLQRVNHPGNLDKASPNAGYVLLMFYHLYDGKSRREFENELYERFGSLVKMPLLKPDRAPLPDAVKAILDEGISLFKMHRSRHGRAEPSKGSYAKEWAQWEQRLRATLFGNADHLNSIQVPFDYAVKAVLEQLKAVAKGDLKTPDTGKRKFGNIMFAAVRLTPPDILGLLRKVAEKDTAVDSFVNKIRLEDNLTKVHVTLAHKRGHGVSAVASYGIYQHQEVPVSFNALYYTDKMAALEAQLGAVNDEPINSRNEWPHATLWTAPGVTPKEANMLPQLASEGKAERVPIDPPITISGVVDFY
;
A
#
# COMPACT_ATOMS: atom_id res chain seq x y z
N MET A 1 10.17 1.00 31.98
CA MET A 1 9.14 1.94 32.50
C MET A 1 9.69 3.33 32.78
N LYS A 2 10.64 3.53 33.70
CA LYS A 2 11.27 4.86 33.92
C LYS A 2 11.99 5.41 32.68
N ASN A 3 12.75 4.56 31.98
CA ASN A 3 13.44 4.93 30.72
C ASN A 3 12.50 5.21 29.54
N TRP A 4 11.21 4.88 29.66
CA TRP A 4 10.21 5.05 28.59
C TRP A 4 9.25 6.20 28.88
N GLY A 5 9.56 7.08 29.85
CA GLY A 5 8.75 8.26 30.17
C GLY A 5 7.31 7.95 30.62
N THR A 6 7.04 6.73 31.09
CA THR A 6 5.68 6.28 31.42
C THR A 6 5.15 7.00 32.67
N SER A 7 3.92 7.51 32.64
CA SER A 7 3.33 8.23 33.79
C SER A 7 3.18 7.35 35.04
N THR A 8 3.23 7.95 36.24
CA THR A 8 3.19 7.22 37.52
C THR A 8 1.92 6.38 37.70
N ASN A 9 0.79 6.83 37.18
CA ASN A 9 -0.46 6.06 37.18
C ASN A 9 -0.35 4.83 36.29
N LYS A 10 0.16 4.99 35.06
CA LYS A 10 0.34 3.88 34.11
C LYS A 10 1.42 2.89 34.55
N GLN A 11 2.44 3.36 35.27
CA GLN A 11 3.43 2.48 35.91
C GLN A 11 2.77 1.57 36.97
N ARG A 12 1.88 2.11 37.81
CA ARG A 12 1.14 1.30 38.81
C ARG A 12 0.27 0.22 38.15
N GLU A 13 -0.40 0.57 37.06
CA GLU A 13 -1.21 -0.37 36.30
C GLU A 13 -0.38 -1.48 35.66
N LEU A 14 0.77 -1.13 35.06
CA LEU A 14 1.70 -2.11 34.45
C LEU A 14 2.36 -3.02 35.49
N ILE A 15 2.72 -2.50 36.67
CA ILE A 15 3.27 -3.31 37.76
C ILE A 15 2.26 -4.37 38.18
N LYS A 16 0.99 -3.97 38.37
CA LYS A 16 -0.08 -4.91 38.74
C LYS A 16 -0.27 -6.01 37.70
N LEU A 17 -0.26 -5.67 36.41
CA LEU A 17 -0.32 -6.65 35.32
C LEU A 17 0.86 -7.64 35.38
N LEU A 18 2.08 -7.14 35.56
CA LEU A 18 3.30 -7.95 35.59
C LEU A 18 3.37 -8.85 36.82
N ASP A 19 2.87 -8.40 37.97
CA ASP A 19 2.77 -9.21 39.18
C ASP A 19 1.76 -10.35 39.01
N GLU A 20 0.59 -10.08 38.42
CA GLU A 20 -0.40 -11.12 38.13
C GLU A 20 0.10 -12.12 37.09
N TRP A 21 0.86 -11.66 36.09
CA TRP A 21 1.55 -12.51 35.12
C TRP A 21 2.57 -13.43 35.80
N ALA A 22 3.39 -12.88 36.70
CA ALA A 22 4.39 -13.65 37.43
C ALA A 22 3.73 -14.74 38.30
N VAL A 23 2.59 -14.43 38.94
CA VAL A 23 1.80 -15.42 39.70
C VAL A 23 1.21 -16.49 38.79
N PHE A 24 0.64 -16.11 37.64
CA PHE A 24 0.08 -17.03 36.66
C PHE A 24 1.13 -18.05 36.18
N ILE A 25 2.29 -17.57 35.77
CA ILE A 25 3.39 -18.42 35.30
C ILE A 25 3.94 -19.30 36.42
N ARG A 26 4.17 -18.76 37.63
CA ARG A 26 4.69 -19.56 38.75
C ARG A 26 3.71 -20.66 39.18
N ARG A 27 2.40 -20.44 39.08
CA ARG A 27 1.40 -21.48 39.35
C ARG A 27 1.45 -22.61 38.33
N LYS A 28 1.71 -22.29 37.06
CA LYS A 28 1.68 -23.27 35.95
C LYS A 28 3.02 -24.00 35.77
N TYR A 29 4.15 -23.34 36.01
CA TYR A 29 5.48 -23.88 35.72
C TYR A 29 6.44 -23.91 36.92
N GLY A 30 6.00 -23.46 38.10
CA GLY A 30 6.84 -23.35 39.29
C GLY A 30 7.91 -22.25 39.16
N ASN A 31 9.00 -22.39 39.92
CA ASN A 31 10.12 -21.42 39.92
C ASN A 31 11.20 -21.73 38.86
N LYS A 32 10.87 -22.51 37.81
CA LYS A 32 11.82 -22.86 36.75
C LYS A 32 11.95 -21.69 35.75
N PRO A 33 13.17 -21.40 35.25
CA PRO A 33 13.34 -20.41 34.19
C PRO A 33 12.60 -20.87 32.93
N LEU A 34 11.74 -20.00 32.39
CA LEU A 34 10.98 -20.28 31.18
C LEU A 34 11.85 -20.12 29.93
N SER A 35 11.66 -21.01 28.95
CA SER A 35 12.17 -20.79 27.61
C SER A 35 11.42 -19.64 26.93
N SER A 36 12.07 -18.95 25.99
CA SER A 36 11.45 -17.83 25.26
C SER A 36 10.18 -18.22 24.51
N SER A 37 10.11 -19.46 23.97
CA SER A 37 8.91 -19.96 23.29
C SER A 37 7.75 -20.16 24.26
N THR A 38 8.02 -20.71 25.45
CA THR A 38 7.01 -20.89 26.51
C THR A 38 6.52 -19.54 27.05
N TYR A 39 7.39 -18.54 27.15
CA TYR A 39 7.00 -17.21 27.59
C TYR A 39 5.96 -16.58 26.63
N LEU A 40 6.19 -16.71 25.32
CA LEU A 40 5.32 -16.13 24.30
C LEU A 40 3.99 -16.89 24.16
N SER A 41 4.01 -18.23 24.16
CA SER A 41 2.79 -19.04 24.04
C SER A 41 1.84 -18.85 25.21
N GLU A 42 2.36 -18.50 26.39
CA GLU A 42 1.57 -18.31 27.61
C GLU A 42 1.12 -16.85 27.80
N ALA A 43 1.88 -15.89 27.24
CA ALA A 43 1.58 -14.48 27.40
C ALA A 43 0.27 -14.09 26.71
N GLU A 44 0.03 -14.60 25.51
CA GLU A 44 -1.15 -14.24 24.73
C GLU A 44 -2.48 -14.69 25.38
N PRO A 45 -2.66 -15.95 25.81
CA PRO A 45 -3.86 -16.36 26.53
C PRO A 45 -4.08 -15.60 27.85
N PHE A 46 -2.99 -15.29 28.56
CA PHE A 46 -3.07 -14.52 29.80
C PHE A 46 -3.53 -13.08 29.55
N LEU A 47 -2.92 -12.40 28.57
CA LEU A 47 -3.24 -11.00 28.25
C LEU A 47 -4.66 -10.87 27.70
N GLU A 48 -5.13 -11.84 26.92
CA GLU A 48 -6.51 -11.90 26.44
C GLU A 48 -7.51 -12.03 27.61
N GLN A 49 -7.25 -12.96 28.52
CA GLN A 49 -8.10 -13.12 29.71
C GLN A 49 -8.04 -11.90 30.63
N TYR A 50 -6.87 -11.28 30.78
CA TYR A 50 -6.69 -10.08 31.60
C TYR A 50 -7.44 -8.89 31.03
N ALA A 51 -7.40 -8.70 29.71
CA ALA A 51 -8.10 -7.65 28.99
C ALA A 51 -9.63 -7.79 29.11
N LYS A 52 -10.17 -9.02 29.07
CA LYS A 52 -11.62 -9.27 29.19
C LYS A 52 -12.22 -8.92 30.56
N ARG A 53 -11.40 -8.74 31.60
CA ARG A 53 -11.88 -8.49 32.97
C ARG A 53 -12.40 -7.07 33.19
N SER A 54 -11.92 -6.07 32.43
CA SER A 54 -12.44 -4.70 32.53
C SER A 54 -12.06 -3.84 31.31
N PRO A 55 -12.85 -2.80 31.00
CA PRO A 55 -12.49 -1.83 29.96
C PRO A 55 -11.16 -1.11 30.22
N ALA A 56 -10.80 -0.91 31.50
CA ALA A 56 -9.51 -0.33 31.89
C ALA A 56 -8.34 -1.27 31.57
N ASN A 57 -8.50 -2.58 31.82
CA ASN A 57 -7.50 -3.57 31.45
C ASN A 57 -7.38 -3.70 29.92
N GLN A 58 -8.50 -3.66 29.20
CA GLN A 58 -8.51 -3.66 27.74
C GLN A 58 -7.77 -2.44 27.17
N ALA A 59 -7.97 -1.25 27.75
CA ALA A 59 -7.25 -0.05 27.36
C ALA A 59 -5.75 -0.10 27.72
N LEU A 60 -5.39 -0.77 28.81
CA LEU A 60 -4.00 -0.97 29.24
C LEU A 60 -3.22 -1.91 28.29
N ILE A 61 -3.85 -3.00 27.84
CA ILE A 61 -3.26 -3.97 26.89
C ILE A 61 -3.29 -3.43 25.45
N GLY A 62 -4.25 -2.56 25.10
CA GLY A 62 -4.37 -1.96 23.78
C GLY A 62 -4.88 -2.94 22.71
N ALA A 63 -4.48 -2.74 21.45
CA ALA A 63 -4.88 -3.59 20.32
C ALA A 63 -4.29 -5.02 20.36
N ALA A 64 -3.40 -5.32 21.31
CA ALA A 64 -2.79 -6.62 21.50
C ALA A 64 -3.75 -7.70 22.06
N GLY A 65 -5.02 -7.35 22.30
CA GLY A 65 -6.11 -8.30 22.58
C GLY A 65 -6.77 -8.89 21.33
N ASN A 66 -6.27 -8.58 20.12
CA ASN A 66 -6.67 -9.23 18.87
C ASN A 66 -5.55 -10.15 18.40
N LEU A 67 -5.86 -11.45 18.25
CA LEU A 67 -5.03 -12.56 17.73
C LEU A 67 -3.68 -12.11 17.14
N VAL A 68 -2.62 -12.23 17.93
CA VAL A 68 -1.25 -12.15 17.43
C VAL A 68 -0.94 -13.54 16.87
N GLN A 69 -0.98 -13.68 15.55
CA GLN A 69 -0.56 -14.92 14.88
C GLN A 69 0.90 -15.23 15.25
N THR A 70 1.07 -16.20 16.15
CA THR A 70 2.36 -16.66 16.68
C THR A 70 3.26 -17.18 15.55
N GLU A 71 2.68 -17.54 14.40
CA GLU A 71 3.40 -17.92 13.18
C GLU A 71 4.25 -16.77 12.59
N ASN A 72 3.81 -15.51 12.72
CA ASN A 72 4.57 -14.36 12.22
C ASN A 72 5.80 -14.04 13.07
N PHE A 73 5.76 -14.35 14.37
CA PHE A 73 6.91 -14.14 15.27
C PHE A 73 7.90 -15.31 15.26
N LEU A 74 7.41 -16.54 15.04
CA LEU A 74 8.26 -17.71 14.79
C LEU A 74 9.01 -17.57 13.45
N ALA A 75 8.38 -17.01 12.42
CA ALA A 75 9.05 -16.68 11.16
C ALA A 75 10.20 -15.64 11.34
N ILE A 76 10.11 -14.74 12.34
CA ILE A 76 11.18 -13.78 12.68
C ILE A 76 12.34 -14.48 13.42
N LEU A 77 12.07 -15.57 14.15
CA LEU A 77 13.09 -16.34 14.87
C LEU A 77 13.78 -17.38 13.97
N ASP A 78 13.07 -17.95 12.99
CA ASP A 78 13.62 -18.83 11.94
C ASP A 78 14.44 -18.05 10.90
N ALA A 79 14.19 -16.74 10.73
CA ALA A 79 14.98 -15.83 9.89
C ALA A 79 16.36 -15.45 10.48
N LYS A 80 16.86 -16.19 11.49
CA LYS A 80 18.23 -16.06 12.03
C LYS A 80 19.31 -16.70 11.16
N ARG A 81 18.98 -17.21 9.97
CA ARG A 81 19.97 -17.54 8.94
C ARG A 81 19.93 -16.46 7.87
N ASP A 82 21.01 -15.67 7.82
CA ASP A 82 21.19 -14.58 6.86
C ASP A 82 21.42 -15.15 5.45
N GLU A 83 20.49 -14.88 4.53
CA GLU A 83 20.64 -15.14 3.09
C GLU A 83 20.74 -13.80 2.34
N GLU A 84 21.82 -13.07 2.61
CA GLU A 84 22.37 -12.06 1.69
C GLU A 84 23.67 -12.65 1.12
N GLY A 85 23.55 -13.76 0.39
CA GLY A 85 24.70 -14.46 -0.19
C GLY A 85 24.24 -15.29 -1.36
N ASP A 86 24.42 -14.79 -2.57
CA ASP A 86 24.10 -15.57 -3.77
C ASP A 86 25.09 -15.28 -4.91
N LEU A 87 26.35 -15.66 -4.65
CA LEU A 87 27.33 -16.07 -5.67
C LEU A 87 27.75 -17.52 -5.39
N ARG A 88 26.79 -18.45 -5.53
CA ARG A 88 26.90 -19.84 -6.03
C ARG A 88 25.75 -20.70 -5.49
N THR A 89 25.09 -21.44 -6.39
CA THR A 89 24.17 -22.53 -6.05
C THR A 89 24.77 -23.85 -6.54
N ASP A 90 24.83 -24.84 -5.65
CA ASP A 90 25.30 -26.19 -5.93
C ASP A 90 24.33 -26.97 -6.84
N HIS A 91 24.93 -27.89 -7.60
CA HIS A 91 24.33 -28.75 -8.61
C HIS A 91 23.21 -29.66 -8.08
N GLY A 92 22.08 -29.69 -8.81
CA GLY A 92 21.02 -30.69 -8.66
C GLY A 92 20.25 -30.87 -9.97
N ALA A 93 20.49 -32.02 -10.61
CA ALA A 93 19.91 -32.63 -11.82
C ALA A 93 18.66 -31.97 -12.48
N ALA A 94 18.77 -31.82 -13.81
CA ALA A 94 17.71 -31.42 -14.73
C ALA A 94 16.54 -32.41 -14.80
N PRO A 95 15.34 -31.92 -15.17
CA PRO A 95 14.53 -32.61 -16.16
C PRO A 95 14.21 -31.72 -17.38
N SER A 96 14.53 -32.30 -18.53
CA SER A 96 13.96 -32.16 -19.88
C SER A 96 12.83 -31.15 -20.15
N GLY A 97 13.10 -30.23 -21.08
CA GLY A 97 12.37 -30.04 -22.35
C GLY A 97 10.93 -29.48 -22.36
N PRO A 98 10.62 -28.48 -23.20
CA PRO A 98 9.37 -27.73 -23.13
C PRO A 98 8.21 -28.49 -23.78
N VAL A 99 7.14 -28.73 -23.02
CA VAL A 99 5.81 -29.00 -23.58
C VAL A 99 5.08 -27.67 -23.61
N SER A 100 4.68 -27.25 -24.80
CA SER A 100 3.84 -26.07 -25.02
C SER A 100 2.52 -26.24 -24.28
N THR A 101 2.35 -25.58 -23.14
CA THR A 101 1.03 -25.38 -22.54
C THR A 101 0.54 -23.99 -22.90
N SER A 102 -0.57 -24.00 -23.61
CA SER A 102 -1.41 -22.88 -24.01
C SER A 102 -1.55 -21.81 -22.92
N VAL A 103 -1.44 -20.56 -23.39
CA VAL A 103 -1.94 -19.32 -22.79
C VAL A 103 -3.12 -19.59 -21.86
N ASP A 104 -2.93 -19.43 -20.54
CA ASP A 104 -4.02 -19.39 -19.57
C ASP A 104 -4.82 -18.10 -19.79
N VAL A 105 -5.81 -18.20 -20.67
CA VAL A 105 -6.91 -17.26 -20.78
C VAL A 105 -7.73 -17.40 -19.50
N VAL A 106 -7.91 -16.31 -18.75
CA VAL A 106 -8.78 -16.22 -17.57
C VAL A 106 -10.11 -16.93 -17.85
N PRO A 107 -10.49 -17.99 -17.09
CA PRO A 107 -11.72 -18.71 -17.36
C PRO A 107 -12.93 -17.78 -17.20
N LYS A 108 -13.71 -17.63 -18.28
CA LYS A 108 -14.92 -16.79 -18.41
C LYS A 108 -16.05 -17.06 -17.39
N THR A 109 -15.86 -17.98 -16.46
CA THR A 109 -16.85 -18.47 -15.48
C THR A 109 -16.77 -17.80 -14.11
N GLU A 110 -15.76 -16.96 -13.86
CA GLU A 110 -15.55 -16.29 -12.57
C GLU A 110 -16.30 -14.95 -12.49
N GLY A 111 -17.00 -14.71 -11.38
CA GLY A 111 -17.82 -13.51 -11.20
C GLY A 111 -16.99 -12.28 -10.81
N LEU A 112 -17.62 -11.11 -10.84
CA LEU A 112 -16.96 -9.82 -10.56
C LEU A 112 -17.67 -9.10 -9.41
N ILE A 113 -16.92 -8.50 -8.49
CA ILE A 113 -17.43 -7.64 -7.43
C ILE A 113 -16.92 -6.22 -7.65
N VAL A 114 -17.80 -5.30 -8.04
CA VAL A 114 -17.48 -3.88 -8.15
C VAL A 114 -17.81 -3.21 -6.82
N PHE A 115 -16.83 -2.56 -6.17
CA PHE A 115 -17.03 -1.93 -4.86
C PHE A 115 -16.39 -0.54 -4.79
N PHE A 116 -16.74 0.25 -3.77
CA PHE A 116 -16.46 1.69 -3.77
C PHE A 116 -15.74 2.17 -2.50
N PRO A 117 -14.39 2.25 -2.55
CA PRO A 117 -13.58 2.99 -1.59
C PRO A 117 -13.77 4.51 -1.77
N GLY A 118 -14.92 5.04 -1.33
CA GLY A 118 -15.23 6.46 -1.39
C GLY A 118 -16.03 6.95 -0.18
N ILE A 119 -16.41 8.22 -0.21
CA ILE A 119 -17.24 8.85 0.82
C ILE A 119 -18.63 9.21 0.28
N PRO A 120 -19.64 9.50 1.11
CA PRO A 120 -20.94 9.99 0.63
C PRO A 120 -20.75 11.20 -0.30
N GLY A 121 -21.53 11.28 -1.39
CA GLY A 121 -21.39 12.33 -2.41
C GLY A 121 -20.52 11.94 -3.61
N CYS A 122 -19.78 10.83 -3.56
CA CYS A 122 -18.99 10.35 -4.70
C CYS A 122 -19.79 9.61 -5.80
N ALA A 123 -21.11 9.81 -5.89
CA ALA A 123 -21.98 9.31 -6.96
C ALA A 123 -22.12 7.77 -7.14
N LYS A 124 -21.67 6.93 -6.20
CA LYS A 124 -21.76 5.45 -6.28
C LYS A 124 -23.12 4.90 -6.71
N SER A 125 -24.19 5.30 -6.03
CA SER A 125 -25.54 4.77 -6.29
C SER A 125 -26.08 5.21 -7.65
N ALA A 126 -25.76 6.44 -8.05
CA ALA A 126 -26.08 6.93 -9.39
C ALA A 126 -25.30 6.13 -10.45
N LEU A 127 -24.00 5.90 -10.22
CA LEU A 127 -23.16 5.11 -11.11
C LEU A 127 -23.66 3.66 -11.22
N CYS A 128 -24.03 3.02 -10.11
CA CYS A 128 -24.60 1.67 -10.12
C CYS A 128 -25.88 1.61 -10.95
N LYS A 129 -26.73 2.63 -10.84
CA LYS A 129 -27.97 2.72 -11.63
C LYS A 129 -27.69 2.82 -13.13
N GLU A 130 -26.74 3.66 -13.53
CA GLU A 130 -26.36 3.79 -14.95
C GLU A 130 -25.72 2.51 -15.50
N ILE A 131 -24.84 1.86 -14.72
CA ILE A 131 -24.23 0.58 -15.12
C ILE A 131 -25.30 -0.51 -15.29
N LEU A 132 -26.27 -0.60 -14.38
CA LEU A 132 -27.37 -1.56 -14.49
C LEU A 132 -28.23 -1.37 -15.75
N ASN A 133 -28.38 -0.13 -16.20
CA ASN A 133 -29.19 0.22 -17.37
C ASN A 133 -28.39 0.16 -18.68
N THR A 134 -27.10 -0.13 -18.63
CA THR A 134 -26.23 -0.14 -19.82
C THR A 134 -26.53 -1.36 -20.70
N PRO A 135 -26.95 -1.17 -21.97
CA PRO A 135 -27.20 -2.27 -22.90
C PRO A 135 -25.92 -3.06 -23.19
N GLY A 136 -26.02 -4.40 -23.23
CA GLY A 136 -24.88 -5.29 -23.54
C GLY A 136 -23.81 -5.39 -22.45
N GLY A 137 -24.06 -4.77 -21.29
CA GLY A 137 -23.23 -4.91 -20.09
C GLY A 137 -21.76 -4.59 -20.24
N LEU A 138 -20.88 -5.41 -19.64
CA LEU A 138 -19.42 -5.27 -19.77
C LEU A 138 -18.86 -5.94 -21.05
N GLY A 139 -19.71 -6.23 -22.03
CA GLY A 139 -19.29 -6.92 -23.26
C GLY A 139 -19.10 -8.43 -23.08
N ASP A 140 -19.66 -8.99 -22.01
CA ASP A 140 -19.87 -10.42 -21.80
C ASP A 140 -21.31 -10.69 -21.32
N ASP A 141 -21.75 -11.95 -21.38
CA ASP A 141 -23.13 -12.35 -21.09
C ASP A 141 -23.44 -12.43 -19.57
N ARG A 142 -22.54 -11.95 -18.70
CA ARG A 142 -22.75 -12.05 -17.24
C ARG A 142 -23.82 -11.05 -16.79
N PRO A 143 -24.83 -11.50 -16.02
CA PRO A 143 -25.89 -10.61 -15.57
C PRO A 143 -25.42 -9.75 -14.39
N PHE A 144 -25.82 -8.48 -14.39
CA PHE A 144 -25.60 -7.58 -13.27
C PHE A 144 -26.56 -7.81 -12.12
N HIS A 145 -26.09 -7.48 -10.92
CA HIS A 145 -26.92 -7.36 -9.75
C HIS A 145 -26.37 -6.25 -8.86
N SER A 146 -27.19 -5.26 -8.52
CA SER A 146 -26.82 -4.24 -7.54
C SER A 146 -27.39 -4.57 -6.17
N LEU A 147 -26.54 -4.45 -5.16
CA LEU A 147 -26.90 -4.55 -3.75
C LEU A 147 -26.66 -3.20 -3.09
N MET A 148 -27.75 -2.51 -2.74
CA MET A 148 -27.67 -1.16 -2.17
C MET A 148 -27.62 -1.21 -0.64
N GLY A 149 -26.51 -0.72 -0.08
CA GLY A 149 -26.22 -0.76 1.34
C GLY A 149 -27.24 -0.03 2.20
N ASP A 150 -27.78 1.09 1.72
CA ASP A 150 -28.78 1.87 2.47
C ASP A 150 -30.14 1.16 2.60
N LEU A 151 -30.45 0.21 1.70
CA LEU A 151 -31.66 -0.62 1.78
C LEU A 151 -31.43 -1.91 2.59
N ILE A 152 -30.17 -2.23 2.90
CA ILE A 152 -29.77 -3.47 3.58
C ILE A 152 -29.33 -3.14 5.00
N LYS A 153 -30.20 -3.45 5.97
CA LYS A 153 -29.88 -3.30 7.39
C LYS A 153 -28.85 -4.33 7.85
N GLY A 154 -27.84 -3.89 8.63
CA GLY A 154 -26.90 -4.77 9.30
C GLY A 154 -25.75 -5.31 8.42
N ARG A 155 -25.53 -6.64 8.46
CA ARG A 155 -24.37 -7.36 7.89
C ARG A 155 -24.33 -7.35 6.35
N TYR A 156 -24.12 -6.17 5.78
CA TYR A 156 -24.16 -5.96 4.33
C TYR A 156 -23.15 -6.82 3.56
N TRP A 157 -21.87 -6.81 3.94
CA TRP A 157 -20.83 -7.56 3.23
C TRP A 157 -21.05 -9.07 3.32
N GLN A 158 -21.61 -9.56 4.43
CA GLN A 158 -22.07 -10.95 4.53
C GLN A 158 -23.17 -11.25 3.51
N LYS A 159 -24.13 -10.34 3.31
CA LYS A 159 -25.19 -10.50 2.30
C LYS A 159 -24.61 -10.51 0.87
N VAL A 160 -23.59 -9.70 0.60
CA VAL A 160 -22.85 -9.76 -0.67
C VAL A 160 -22.23 -11.15 -0.85
N ALA A 161 -21.56 -11.69 0.17
CA ALA A 161 -20.98 -13.03 0.15
C ALA A 161 -22.03 -14.12 -0.11
N ASP A 162 -23.19 -14.03 0.54
CA ASP A 162 -24.28 -15.00 0.41
C ASP A 162 -24.88 -15.00 -1.00
N GLU A 163 -25.15 -13.82 -1.57
CA GLU A 163 -25.68 -13.69 -2.93
C GLU A 163 -24.66 -14.15 -3.99
N ARG A 164 -23.37 -13.88 -3.76
CA ARG A 164 -22.28 -14.38 -4.61
C ARG A 164 -22.19 -15.90 -4.60
N ARG A 165 -22.27 -16.54 -3.43
CA ARG A 165 -22.28 -18.01 -3.30
C ARG A 165 -23.45 -18.66 -4.03
N LYS A 166 -24.64 -18.02 -4.02
CA LYS A 166 -25.81 -18.51 -4.76
C LYS A 166 -25.65 -18.40 -6.27
N LYS A 167 -24.99 -17.35 -6.77
CA LYS A 167 -24.89 -17.04 -8.20
C LYS A 167 -23.48 -16.57 -8.58
N PRO A 168 -22.51 -17.50 -8.69
CA PRO A 168 -21.08 -17.18 -8.81
C PRO A 168 -20.67 -16.52 -10.13
N ALA A 169 -21.42 -16.66 -11.22
CA ALA A 169 -21.07 -16.04 -12.50
C ALA A 169 -21.46 -14.54 -12.63
N ARG A 170 -22.09 -13.93 -11.61
CA ARG A 170 -22.65 -12.57 -11.70
C ARG A 170 -21.62 -11.45 -11.57
N ILE A 171 -21.94 -10.30 -12.16
CA ILE A 171 -21.31 -9.02 -11.81
C ILE A 171 -22.14 -8.38 -10.67
N THR A 172 -21.53 -8.24 -9.50
CA THR A 172 -22.17 -7.66 -8.32
C THR A 172 -21.69 -6.23 -8.11
N LEU A 173 -22.59 -5.27 -8.23
CA LEU A 173 -22.35 -3.87 -7.87
C LEU A 173 -22.65 -3.72 -6.37
N ALA A 174 -21.60 -3.66 -5.56
CA ALA A 174 -21.70 -3.49 -4.12
C ALA A 174 -21.83 -1.99 -3.78
N ASP A 175 -23.03 -1.44 -3.90
CA ASP A 175 -23.34 -0.03 -3.64
C ASP A 175 -23.33 0.30 -2.14
N LYS A 176 -22.12 0.34 -1.58
CA LYS A 176 -21.81 0.78 -0.21
C LYS A 176 -20.38 1.32 -0.15
N ASN A 177 -20.13 2.25 0.76
CA ASN A 177 -18.77 2.68 1.07
C ASN A 177 -17.94 1.51 1.64
N ALA A 178 -16.73 1.34 1.13
CA ALA A 178 -15.73 0.40 1.62
C ALA A 178 -14.48 1.15 2.12
N PRO A 179 -14.53 1.78 3.31
CA PRO A 179 -13.59 2.83 3.67
C PRO A 179 -12.31 2.36 4.35
N ASN A 180 -12.20 1.08 4.71
CA ASN A 180 -11.10 0.60 5.53
C ASN A 180 -10.69 -0.83 5.18
N GLU A 181 -9.51 -1.20 5.66
CA GLU A 181 -8.88 -2.50 5.45
C GLU A 181 -9.73 -3.67 5.93
N GLU A 182 -10.48 -3.51 7.03
CA GLU A 182 -11.36 -4.57 7.55
C GLU A 182 -12.43 -4.96 6.51
N VAL A 183 -13.00 -3.98 5.81
CA VAL A 183 -13.95 -4.23 4.73
C VAL A 183 -13.24 -4.83 3.52
N TRP A 184 -12.05 -4.35 3.17
CA TRP A 184 -11.29 -4.89 2.03
C TRP A 184 -10.93 -6.35 2.25
N LYS A 185 -10.51 -6.72 3.45
CA LYS A 185 -10.25 -8.11 3.84
C LYS A 185 -11.48 -9.01 3.68
N GLN A 186 -12.67 -8.52 4.07
CA GLN A 186 -13.92 -9.27 3.83
C GLN A 186 -14.16 -9.50 2.34
N ILE A 187 -13.82 -8.53 1.49
CA ILE A 187 -13.94 -8.66 0.02
C ILE A 187 -12.90 -9.65 -0.52
N GLU A 188 -11.66 -9.62 -0.04
CA GLU A 188 -10.63 -10.60 -0.40
C GLU A 188 -11.05 -12.03 -0.01
N ASP A 189 -11.59 -12.21 1.21
CA ASP A 189 -12.11 -13.51 1.68
C ASP A 189 -13.28 -14.00 0.80
N MET A 190 -14.15 -13.07 0.36
CA MET A 190 -15.20 -13.37 -0.63
C MET A 190 -14.63 -13.80 -1.99
N CYS A 191 -13.58 -13.13 -2.45
CA CYS A 191 -12.89 -13.48 -3.71
C CYS A 191 -12.29 -14.88 -3.62
N GLY A 192 -11.54 -15.18 -2.56
CA GLY A 192 -10.92 -16.49 -2.35
C GLY A 192 -11.92 -17.64 -2.21
N SER A 193 -13.07 -17.40 -1.54
CA SER A 193 -14.09 -18.43 -1.32
C SER A 193 -15.04 -18.64 -2.52
N THR A 194 -15.21 -17.64 -3.38
CA THR A 194 -16.14 -17.72 -4.53
C THR A 194 -15.46 -17.70 -5.89
N LYS A 195 -14.12 -17.65 -5.92
CA LYS A 195 -13.31 -17.41 -7.12
C LYS A 195 -13.77 -16.18 -7.91
N ALA A 196 -14.20 -15.14 -7.20
CA ALA A 196 -14.56 -13.89 -7.84
C ALA A 196 -13.34 -12.98 -7.94
N ALA A 197 -13.27 -12.16 -8.98
CA ALA A 197 -12.43 -10.98 -8.97
C ALA A 197 -13.19 -9.83 -8.29
N ALA A 198 -12.47 -8.90 -7.65
CA ALA A 198 -13.03 -7.67 -7.15
C ALA A 198 -12.32 -6.47 -7.75
N VAL A 199 -13.08 -5.39 -8.00
CA VAL A 199 -12.61 -4.18 -8.67
C VAL A 199 -13.05 -2.97 -7.86
N PRO A 200 -12.12 -2.26 -7.22
CA PRO A 200 -12.41 -0.97 -6.61
C PRO A 200 -12.66 0.09 -7.69
N VAL A 201 -13.73 0.86 -7.53
CA VAL A 201 -14.00 2.09 -8.28
C VAL A 201 -13.81 3.27 -7.33
N VAL A 202 -12.79 4.06 -7.59
CA VAL A 202 -12.40 5.21 -6.77
C VAL A 202 -12.62 6.52 -7.51
N PRO A 203 -13.14 7.57 -6.85
CA PRO A 203 -13.16 8.91 -7.44
C PRO A 203 -11.73 9.40 -7.69
N ASP A 204 -11.48 9.92 -8.89
CA ASP A 204 -10.19 10.50 -9.22
C ASP A 204 -9.98 11.81 -8.44
N SER A 205 -8.82 11.95 -7.83
CA SER A 205 -8.50 13.07 -6.93
C SER A 205 -7.02 13.04 -6.62
N GLU A 206 -6.38 14.21 -6.55
CA GLU A 206 -4.95 14.30 -6.21
C GLU A 206 -4.68 13.87 -4.75
N GLY A 207 -5.67 14.03 -3.88
CA GLY A 207 -5.51 13.79 -2.44
C GLY A 207 -4.69 14.88 -1.76
N THR A 208 -4.17 14.55 -0.59
CA THR A 208 -3.19 15.30 0.19
C THR A 208 -2.11 14.34 0.69
N ASP A 209 -1.10 14.86 1.38
CA ASP A 209 -0.06 14.03 2.01
C ASP A 209 -0.62 13.03 3.04
N SER A 210 -1.82 13.27 3.56
CA SER A 210 -2.42 12.48 4.65
C SER A 210 -3.85 11.99 4.37
N ASN A 211 -4.41 12.26 3.19
CA ASN A 211 -5.73 11.76 2.81
C ASN A 211 -5.80 11.48 1.29
N PRO A 212 -6.44 10.40 0.83
CA PRO A 212 -6.58 10.13 -0.60
C PRO A 212 -7.58 11.05 -1.33
N PHE A 213 -8.32 11.89 -0.60
CA PHE A 213 -9.26 12.86 -1.18
C PHE A 213 -8.78 14.28 -0.93
N SER A 214 -8.72 15.10 -1.98
CA SER A 214 -8.36 16.52 -1.87
C SER A 214 -9.49 17.33 -1.23
N LEU A 215 -9.19 18.58 -0.86
CA LEU A 215 -10.22 19.49 -0.33
C LEU A 215 -11.27 19.82 -1.40
N GLU A 216 -10.89 19.91 -2.68
CA GLU A 216 -11.81 20.06 -3.80
C GLU A 216 -12.77 18.87 -3.90
N ALA A 217 -12.25 17.64 -3.80
CA ALA A 217 -13.09 16.45 -3.81
C ALA A 217 -14.06 16.47 -2.63
N LEU A 218 -13.58 16.79 -1.42
CA LEU A 218 -14.42 16.92 -0.22
C LEU A 218 -15.52 17.98 -0.39
N ALA A 219 -15.18 19.16 -0.94
CA ALA A 219 -16.13 20.23 -1.22
C ALA A 219 -17.24 19.77 -2.16
N VAL A 220 -16.87 19.13 -3.27
CA VAL A 220 -17.82 18.58 -4.25
C VAL A 220 -18.71 17.51 -3.63
N PHE A 221 -18.14 16.61 -2.83
CA PHE A 221 -18.91 15.56 -2.15
C PHE A 221 -19.92 16.14 -1.16
N MET A 222 -19.51 17.10 -0.33
CA MET A 222 -20.41 17.79 0.59
C MET A 222 -21.50 18.54 -0.18
N PHE A 223 -21.15 19.28 -1.22
CA PHE A 223 -22.08 20.03 -2.05
C PHE A 223 -23.14 19.13 -2.69
N ARG A 224 -22.73 18.01 -3.32
CA ARG A 224 -23.65 17.01 -3.90
C ARG A 224 -24.59 16.42 -2.85
N VAL A 225 -24.10 16.14 -1.63
CA VAL A 225 -24.93 15.64 -0.52
C VAL A 225 -25.94 16.68 -0.05
N LEU A 226 -25.56 17.96 -0.04
CA LEU A 226 -26.44 19.06 0.35
C LEU A 226 -27.48 19.41 -0.73
N GLN A 227 -27.31 18.94 -1.97
CA GLN A 227 -28.29 19.14 -3.04
C GLN A 227 -29.35 18.03 -3.13
N ARG A 228 -29.03 16.81 -2.69
CA ARG A 228 -29.96 15.67 -2.79
C ARG A 228 -31.15 15.79 -1.83
N VAL A 229 -32.22 15.08 -2.17
CA VAL A 229 -33.49 15.07 -1.44
C VAL A 229 -33.97 13.63 -1.30
N ASN A 230 -34.49 13.26 -0.12
CA ASN A 230 -35.08 11.95 0.16
C ASN A 230 -34.08 10.79 -0.09
N HIS A 231 -32.82 10.98 0.30
CA HIS A 231 -31.83 9.92 0.12
C HIS A 231 -32.10 8.75 1.08
N PRO A 232 -32.11 7.48 0.65
CA PRO A 232 -32.45 6.34 1.49
C PRO A 232 -31.58 6.18 2.76
N GLY A 233 -30.33 6.61 2.70
CA GLY A 233 -29.43 6.68 3.86
C GLY A 233 -29.65 7.87 4.82
N ASN A 234 -30.69 8.70 4.62
CA ASN A 234 -31.05 9.87 5.44
C ASN A 234 -29.94 10.91 5.66
N LEU A 235 -28.96 10.93 4.76
CA LEU A 235 -27.91 11.93 4.70
C LEU A 235 -28.19 12.80 3.49
N ASP A 236 -28.87 13.92 3.60
CA ASP A 236 -29.24 14.76 2.46
C ASP A 236 -29.38 16.23 2.91
N LYS A 237 -29.99 17.08 2.07
CA LYS A 237 -30.16 18.50 2.40
C LYS A 237 -30.90 18.74 3.72
N ALA A 238 -31.79 17.83 4.13
CA ALA A 238 -32.58 17.95 5.35
C ALA A 238 -31.83 17.47 6.60
N SER A 239 -30.70 16.78 6.44
CA SER A 239 -29.90 16.32 7.58
C SER A 239 -29.29 17.51 8.33
N PRO A 240 -29.46 17.62 9.65
CA PRO A 240 -29.00 18.78 10.40
C PRO A 240 -27.48 18.86 10.58
N ASN A 241 -26.76 17.74 10.42
CA ASN A 241 -25.31 17.64 10.66
C ASN A 241 -24.58 16.96 9.48
N ALA A 242 -24.98 17.28 8.24
CA ALA A 242 -24.47 16.60 7.05
C ALA A 242 -22.96 16.78 6.89
N GLY A 243 -22.44 17.98 7.17
CA GLY A 243 -21.02 18.29 7.12
C GLY A 243 -20.21 17.47 8.12
N TYR A 244 -20.69 17.33 9.36
CA TYR A 244 -20.04 16.48 10.37
C TYR A 244 -19.95 15.02 9.92
N VAL A 245 -21.05 14.47 9.39
CA VAL A 245 -21.08 13.08 8.93
C VAL A 245 -20.11 12.88 7.76
N LEU A 246 -20.02 13.83 6.83
CA LEU A 246 -19.05 13.80 5.73
C LEU A 246 -17.61 13.84 6.24
N LEU A 247 -17.31 14.70 7.22
CA LEU A 247 -15.99 14.73 7.86
C LEU A 247 -15.67 13.40 8.57
N MET A 248 -16.66 12.77 9.20
CA MET A 248 -16.46 11.44 9.80
C MET A 248 -16.02 10.41 8.76
N PHE A 249 -16.66 10.37 7.58
CA PHE A 249 -16.25 9.48 6.49
C PHE A 249 -14.89 9.86 5.90
N TYR A 250 -14.61 11.14 5.72
CA TYR A 250 -13.32 11.64 5.23
C TYR A 250 -12.16 11.20 6.13
N HIS A 251 -12.35 11.28 7.46
CA HIS A 251 -11.36 10.86 8.45
C HIS A 251 -11.27 9.34 8.66
N LEU A 252 -12.03 8.51 7.92
CA LEU A 252 -11.76 7.06 7.87
C LEU A 252 -10.52 6.75 7.03
N TYR A 253 -10.09 7.69 6.19
CA TYR A 253 -8.92 7.57 5.31
C TYR A 253 -7.73 8.42 5.78
N ASP A 254 -7.79 8.95 7.01
CA ASP A 254 -6.74 9.80 7.57
C ASP A 254 -5.43 9.02 7.77
N GLY A 255 -4.30 9.69 7.49
CA GLY A 255 -2.96 9.10 7.59
C GLY A 255 -2.53 8.27 6.37
N LYS A 256 -3.19 8.44 5.22
CA LYS A 256 -2.82 7.76 3.98
C LYS A 256 -2.87 8.71 2.80
N SER A 257 -1.75 8.86 2.10
CA SER A 257 -1.68 9.64 0.86
C SER A 257 -2.48 8.98 -0.26
N ARG A 258 -2.79 9.74 -1.33
CA ARG A 258 -3.45 9.18 -2.52
C ARG A 258 -2.70 7.98 -3.10
N ARG A 259 -1.37 8.08 -3.20
CA ARG A 259 -0.52 7.05 -3.76
C ARG A 259 -0.56 5.76 -2.94
N GLU A 260 -0.42 5.86 -1.62
CA GLU A 260 -0.50 4.70 -0.73
C GLU A 260 -1.87 4.00 -0.79
N PHE A 261 -2.93 4.80 -0.90
CA PHE A 261 -4.30 4.28 -1.03
C PHE A 261 -4.54 3.53 -2.33
N GLU A 262 -4.15 4.09 -3.47
CA GLU A 262 -4.29 3.41 -4.76
C GLU A 262 -3.41 2.17 -4.84
N ASN A 263 -2.17 2.25 -4.36
CA ASN A 263 -1.23 1.12 -4.35
C ASN A 263 -1.78 -0.06 -3.54
N GLU A 264 -2.30 0.19 -2.33
CA GLU A 264 -2.86 -0.90 -1.52
C GLU A 264 -4.08 -1.56 -2.18
N LEU A 265 -4.96 -0.77 -2.81
CA LEU A 265 -6.08 -1.32 -3.56
C LEU A 265 -5.61 -2.15 -4.76
N TYR A 266 -4.60 -1.67 -5.47
CA TYR A 266 -4.02 -2.39 -6.60
C TYR A 266 -3.32 -3.68 -6.15
N GLU A 267 -2.55 -3.66 -5.07
CA GLU A 267 -1.87 -4.84 -4.52
C GLU A 267 -2.87 -5.94 -4.08
N ARG A 268 -4.01 -5.54 -3.50
CA ARG A 268 -5.04 -6.48 -3.02
C ARG A 268 -5.93 -7.03 -4.12
N PHE A 269 -6.32 -6.19 -5.07
CA PHE A 269 -7.39 -6.50 -6.02
C PHE A 269 -6.93 -6.57 -7.48
N GLY A 270 -5.69 -6.18 -7.76
CA GLY A 270 -5.04 -6.34 -9.06
C GLY A 270 -5.46 -5.36 -10.14
N SER A 271 -6.54 -4.64 -9.92
CA SER A 271 -7.06 -3.63 -10.82
C SER A 271 -7.67 -2.50 -10.00
N LEU A 272 -7.73 -1.32 -10.59
CA LEU A 272 -8.33 -0.14 -9.99
C LEU A 272 -8.99 0.67 -11.10
N VAL A 273 -10.25 1.03 -10.91
CA VAL A 273 -10.98 1.88 -11.84
C VAL A 273 -11.06 3.29 -11.27
N LYS A 274 -10.57 4.27 -12.03
CA LYS A 274 -10.66 5.69 -11.67
C LYS A 274 -11.92 6.28 -12.28
N MET A 275 -12.80 6.81 -11.43
CA MET A 275 -13.99 7.55 -11.84
C MET A 275 -13.64 9.05 -11.91
N PRO A 276 -13.62 9.66 -13.10
CA PRO A 276 -13.36 11.09 -13.25
C PRO A 276 -14.27 11.93 -12.34
N LEU A 277 -13.69 12.89 -11.64
CA LEU A 277 -14.41 13.74 -10.68
C LEU A 277 -14.18 15.22 -10.94
N LEU A 278 -12.91 15.63 -11.01
CA LEU A 278 -12.47 17.02 -11.14
C LEU A 278 -11.81 17.23 -12.50
N LYS A 279 -12.04 18.39 -13.12
CA LYS A 279 -11.36 18.76 -14.37
C LYS A 279 -9.87 19.04 -14.10
N PRO A 280 -8.96 18.66 -15.01
CA PRO A 280 -7.53 18.88 -14.82
C PRO A 280 -7.13 20.36 -14.91
N ASP A 281 -7.84 21.16 -15.70
CA ASP A 281 -7.61 22.58 -15.97
C ASP A 281 -8.46 23.52 -15.09
N ARG A 282 -9.01 22.99 -13.99
CA ARG A 282 -9.91 23.73 -13.11
C ARG A 282 -9.20 24.86 -12.37
N ALA A 283 -9.96 25.91 -12.07
CA ALA A 283 -9.52 26.95 -11.14
C ALA A 283 -9.36 26.40 -9.72
N PRO A 284 -8.44 26.95 -8.90
CA PRO A 284 -8.29 26.56 -7.50
C PRO A 284 -9.55 26.87 -6.69
N LEU A 285 -9.70 26.16 -5.58
CA LEU A 285 -10.82 26.33 -4.66
C LEU A 285 -10.88 27.79 -4.13
N PRO A 286 -12.06 28.45 -4.08
CA PRO A 286 -12.19 29.78 -3.51
C PRO A 286 -11.77 29.79 -2.04
N ASP A 287 -11.08 30.85 -1.61
CA ASP A 287 -10.53 30.97 -0.25
C ASP A 287 -11.59 30.77 0.83
N ALA A 288 -12.81 31.27 0.61
CA ALA A 288 -13.92 31.09 1.53
C ALA A 288 -14.31 29.61 1.70
N VAL A 289 -14.31 28.84 0.61
CA VAL A 289 -14.59 27.40 0.63
C VAL A 289 -13.46 26.65 1.31
N LYS A 290 -12.20 27.03 1.04
CA LYS A 290 -11.03 26.42 1.68
C LYS A 290 -11.06 26.64 3.20
N ALA A 291 -11.24 27.88 3.61
CA ALA A 291 -11.27 28.27 5.03
C ALA A 291 -12.37 27.53 5.81
N ILE A 292 -13.58 27.40 5.25
CA ILE A 292 -14.68 26.71 5.96
C ILE A 292 -14.43 25.19 6.09
N LEU A 293 -13.75 24.57 5.12
CA LEU A 293 -13.37 23.17 5.20
C LEU A 293 -12.25 22.94 6.22
N ASP A 294 -11.21 23.78 6.19
CA ASP A 294 -10.09 23.73 7.14
C ASP A 294 -10.57 23.93 8.58
N GLU A 295 -11.51 24.86 8.79
CA GLU A 295 -12.16 25.06 10.07
C GLU A 295 -12.92 23.80 10.51
N GLY A 296 -13.68 23.18 9.61
CA GLY A 296 -14.44 21.97 9.90
C GLY A 296 -13.56 20.78 10.26
N ILE A 297 -12.47 20.58 9.51
CA ILE A 297 -11.47 19.54 9.79
C ILE A 297 -10.82 19.79 11.16
N SER A 298 -10.48 21.03 11.48
CA SER A 298 -9.91 21.40 12.78
C SER A 298 -10.89 21.15 13.92
N LEU A 299 -12.16 21.56 13.75
CA LEU A 299 -13.23 21.30 14.71
C LEU A 299 -13.48 19.80 14.90
N PHE A 300 -13.42 19.00 13.83
CA PHE A 300 -13.54 17.56 13.90
C PHE A 300 -12.41 16.93 14.73
N LYS A 301 -11.16 17.33 14.50
CA LYS A 301 -10.00 16.86 15.26
C LYS A 301 -10.12 17.20 16.75
N MET A 302 -10.54 18.42 17.08
CA MET A 302 -10.78 18.84 18.48
C MET A 302 -11.92 18.06 19.14
N HIS A 303 -13.03 17.83 18.42
CA HIS A 303 -14.14 17.04 18.93
C HIS A 303 -13.73 15.59 19.19
N ARG A 304 -13.03 14.97 18.24
CA ARG A 304 -12.60 13.57 18.32
C ARG A 304 -11.57 13.35 19.42
N SER A 305 -10.65 14.28 19.65
CA SER A 305 -9.65 14.16 20.72
C SER A 305 -10.29 14.24 22.12
N ARG A 306 -11.32 15.08 22.28
CA ARG A 306 -11.98 15.31 23.57
C ARG A 306 -13.11 14.32 23.88
N HIS A 307 -13.90 13.95 22.87
CA HIS A 307 -15.15 13.19 23.04
C HIS A 307 -15.20 11.85 22.28
N GLY A 308 -14.11 11.47 21.59
CA GLY A 308 -14.05 10.22 20.83
C GLY A 308 -15.12 10.15 19.74
N ARG A 309 -16.00 9.14 19.79
CA ARG A 309 -17.09 8.91 18.83
C ARG A 309 -18.44 9.51 19.25
N ALA A 310 -18.47 10.41 20.24
CA ALA A 310 -19.72 11.01 20.71
C ALA A 310 -20.37 11.88 19.62
N GLU A 311 -21.71 11.92 19.61
CA GLU A 311 -22.50 12.70 18.66
C GLU A 311 -22.18 14.20 18.70
N PRO A 312 -22.15 14.89 17.54
CA PRO A 312 -21.80 16.31 17.46
C PRO A 312 -22.82 17.21 18.14
N SER A 313 -24.09 16.79 18.20
CA SER A 313 -25.18 17.52 18.85
C SER A 313 -25.15 17.42 20.38
N LYS A 314 -24.16 16.73 20.95
CA LYS A 314 -24.00 16.52 22.39
C LYS A 314 -22.57 16.88 22.80
N GLY A 315 -22.41 17.45 23.99
CA GLY A 315 -21.09 17.79 24.55
C GLY A 315 -20.64 19.22 24.25
N SER A 316 -19.36 19.49 24.50
CA SER A 316 -18.84 20.85 24.63
C SER A 316 -18.77 21.65 23.32
N TYR A 317 -18.84 20.99 22.16
CA TYR A 317 -18.71 21.62 20.84
C TYR A 317 -20.03 21.71 20.05
N ALA A 318 -21.17 21.43 20.70
CA ALA A 318 -22.46 21.32 20.00
C ALA A 318 -22.90 22.65 19.34
N LYS A 319 -22.57 23.80 19.96
CA LYS A 319 -22.90 25.12 19.41
C LYS A 319 -22.03 25.44 18.20
N GLU A 320 -20.74 25.13 18.30
CA GLU A 320 -19.73 25.32 17.27
C GLU A 320 -20.06 24.48 16.03
N TRP A 321 -20.49 23.22 16.22
CA TRP A 321 -20.96 22.38 15.11
C TRP A 321 -22.18 22.97 14.40
N ALA A 322 -23.18 23.45 15.15
CA ALA A 322 -24.38 24.04 14.55
C ALA A 322 -24.05 25.31 13.75
N GLN A 323 -23.19 26.18 14.30
CA GLN A 323 -22.74 27.41 13.63
C GLN A 323 -21.87 27.11 12.40
N TRP A 324 -20.97 26.12 12.50
CA TRP A 324 -20.14 25.71 11.39
C TRP A 324 -20.97 25.09 10.26
N GLU A 325 -21.93 24.21 10.56
CA GLU A 325 -22.81 23.60 9.55
C GLU A 325 -23.62 24.67 8.78
N GLN A 326 -24.15 25.68 9.49
CA GLN A 326 -24.86 26.79 8.85
C GLN A 326 -23.96 27.57 7.89
N ARG A 327 -22.73 27.90 8.33
CA ARG A 327 -21.76 28.61 7.50
C ARG A 327 -21.25 27.77 6.34
N LEU A 328 -20.98 26.49 6.55
CA LEU A 328 -20.63 25.52 5.50
C LEU A 328 -21.66 25.55 4.37
N ARG A 329 -22.94 25.43 4.72
CA ARG A 329 -24.03 25.47 3.74
C ARG A 329 -24.05 26.79 2.98
N ALA A 330 -24.04 27.91 3.70
CA ALA A 330 -24.03 29.23 3.09
C ALA A 330 -22.84 29.42 2.13
N THR A 331 -21.64 29.01 2.55
CA THR A 331 -20.43 29.10 1.74
C THR A 331 -20.47 28.20 0.51
N LEU A 332 -20.87 26.93 0.64
CA LEU A 332 -20.93 26.00 -0.49
C LEU A 332 -22.00 26.43 -1.50
N PHE A 333 -23.19 26.83 -1.06
CA PHE A 333 -24.23 27.32 -1.96
C PHE A 333 -23.89 28.68 -2.59
N GLY A 334 -23.23 29.57 -1.84
CA GLY A 334 -22.73 30.84 -2.38
C GLY A 334 -21.62 30.67 -3.43
N ASN A 335 -20.97 29.51 -3.48
CA ASN A 335 -19.93 29.16 -4.47
C ASN A 335 -20.38 28.05 -5.43
N ALA A 336 -21.70 27.87 -5.61
CA ALA A 336 -22.26 26.80 -6.43
C ALA A 336 -21.74 26.80 -7.88
N ASP A 337 -21.63 27.97 -8.51
CA ASP A 337 -21.15 28.09 -9.90
C ASP A 337 -19.72 27.57 -10.06
N HIS A 338 -18.83 27.91 -9.11
CA HIS A 338 -17.48 27.38 -9.07
C HIS A 338 -17.50 25.86 -8.84
N LEU A 339 -18.21 25.38 -7.82
CA LEU A 339 -18.24 23.95 -7.50
C LEU A 339 -18.82 23.12 -8.65
N ASN A 340 -19.80 23.63 -9.40
CA ASN A 340 -20.32 22.99 -10.61
C ASN A 340 -19.31 23.03 -11.77
N SER A 341 -18.59 24.13 -11.96
CA SER A 341 -17.68 24.30 -13.10
C SER A 341 -16.45 23.39 -13.05
N ILE A 342 -15.95 23.08 -11.85
CA ILE A 342 -14.77 22.23 -11.66
C ILE A 342 -15.04 20.73 -11.81
N GLN A 343 -16.30 20.31 -11.80
CA GLN A 343 -16.68 18.90 -11.86
C GLN A 343 -16.65 18.38 -13.30
N VAL A 344 -16.22 17.13 -13.47
CA VAL A 344 -16.40 16.39 -14.72
C VAL A 344 -17.88 16.06 -14.91
N PRO A 345 -18.46 16.21 -16.12
CA PRO A 345 -19.81 15.77 -16.42
C PRO A 345 -20.05 14.30 -16.06
N PHE A 346 -21.19 14.00 -15.44
CA PHE A 346 -21.44 12.67 -14.87
C PHE A 346 -21.58 11.58 -15.95
N ASP A 347 -22.18 11.90 -17.08
CA ASP A 347 -22.28 11.04 -18.27
C ASP A 347 -20.91 10.63 -18.81
N TYR A 348 -19.96 11.57 -18.86
CA TYR A 348 -18.57 11.29 -19.21
C TYR A 348 -17.92 10.34 -18.19
N ALA A 349 -18.11 10.60 -16.89
CA ALA A 349 -17.57 9.75 -15.84
C ALA A 349 -18.12 8.31 -15.91
N VAL A 350 -19.42 8.15 -16.19
CA VAL A 350 -20.05 6.83 -16.40
C VAL A 350 -19.43 6.11 -17.60
N LYS A 351 -19.26 6.80 -18.73
CA LYS A 351 -18.64 6.21 -19.93
C LYS A 351 -17.21 5.73 -19.65
N ALA A 352 -16.40 6.58 -19.00
CA ALA A 352 -15.01 6.25 -18.66
C ALA A 352 -14.91 5.06 -17.69
N VAL A 353 -15.80 4.98 -16.69
CA VAL A 353 -15.86 3.84 -15.76
C VAL A 353 -16.28 2.56 -16.49
N LEU A 354 -17.29 2.62 -17.37
CA LEU A 354 -17.72 1.47 -18.15
C LEU A 354 -16.63 0.95 -19.07
N GLU A 355 -15.89 1.81 -19.74
CA GLU A 355 -14.77 1.43 -20.61
C GLU A 355 -13.66 0.72 -19.82
N GLN A 356 -13.29 1.26 -18.65
CA GLN A 356 -12.31 0.61 -17.77
C GLN A 356 -12.82 -0.74 -17.23
N LEU A 357 -14.08 -0.81 -16.77
CA LEU A 357 -14.68 -2.06 -16.28
C LEU A 357 -14.76 -3.12 -17.39
N LYS A 358 -15.04 -2.72 -18.64
CA LYS A 358 -15.01 -3.61 -19.81
C LYS A 358 -13.59 -4.17 -20.05
N ALA A 359 -12.57 -3.33 -19.94
CA ALA A 359 -11.17 -3.78 -20.07
C ALA A 359 -10.77 -4.76 -18.96
N VAL A 360 -11.18 -4.50 -17.71
CA VAL A 360 -10.97 -5.44 -16.59
C VAL A 360 -11.71 -6.75 -16.84
N ALA A 361 -12.97 -6.69 -17.28
CA ALA A 361 -13.79 -7.88 -17.54
C ALA A 361 -13.23 -8.78 -18.64
N LYS A 362 -12.56 -8.21 -19.65
CA LYS A 362 -11.92 -8.93 -20.76
C LYS A 362 -10.56 -9.53 -20.40
N GLY A 363 -9.98 -9.14 -19.26
CA GLY A 363 -8.61 -9.52 -18.88
C GLY A 363 -7.51 -8.67 -19.56
N ASP A 364 -7.89 -7.56 -20.21
CA ASP A 364 -6.93 -6.63 -20.86
C ASP A 364 -6.11 -5.85 -19.81
N LEU A 365 -6.64 -5.73 -18.58
CA LEU A 365 -5.93 -5.27 -17.40
C LEU A 365 -5.46 -6.49 -16.60
N LYS A 366 -4.14 -6.72 -16.55
CA LYS A 366 -3.54 -7.84 -15.80
C LYS A 366 -3.91 -7.76 -14.32
N THR A 367 -4.78 -8.65 -13.86
CA THR A 367 -4.87 -9.00 -12.43
C THR A 367 -3.64 -9.83 -12.06
N PRO A 368 -2.92 -9.55 -10.96
CA PRO A 368 -1.99 -10.49 -10.36
C PRO A 368 -2.73 -11.78 -10.06
N ASP A 369 -2.06 -12.91 -10.24
CA ASP A 369 -2.49 -14.21 -9.73
C ASP A 369 -3.02 -14.05 -8.30
N THR A 370 -4.30 -14.38 -8.10
CA THR A 370 -4.97 -14.36 -6.79
C THR A 370 -4.43 -15.43 -5.83
N GLY A 371 -3.41 -16.19 -6.22
CA GLY A 371 -2.57 -16.88 -5.27
C GLY A 371 -1.69 -15.86 -4.58
N LYS A 372 -2.06 -15.42 -3.36
CA LYS A 372 -1.23 -14.62 -2.43
C LYS A 372 0.21 -14.49 -2.92
N ARG A 373 0.56 -13.42 -3.65
CA ARG A 373 1.97 -13.06 -3.77
C ARG A 373 2.39 -12.63 -2.37
N LYS A 374 2.97 -13.57 -1.64
CA LYS A 374 3.55 -13.35 -0.32
C LYS A 374 4.65 -12.31 -0.49
N PHE A 375 4.33 -11.03 -0.32
CA PHE A 375 5.33 -9.99 0.00
C PHE A 375 6.08 -10.30 1.32
N GLY A 376 5.69 -11.36 2.03
CA GLY A 376 6.49 -11.96 3.10
C GLY A 376 7.92 -12.32 2.68
N ASN A 377 8.14 -12.74 1.43
CA ASN A 377 9.45 -13.21 0.95
C ASN A 377 10.27 -12.16 0.17
N ILE A 378 9.70 -11.01 -0.20
CA ILE A 378 10.46 -9.97 -0.90
C ILE A 378 11.34 -9.24 0.11
N MET A 379 12.64 -9.35 -0.08
CA MET A 379 13.71 -8.81 0.73
C MET A 379 14.17 -7.44 0.22
N PHE A 380 14.22 -7.23 -1.10
CA PHE A 380 14.62 -5.94 -1.67
C PHE A 380 14.09 -5.70 -3.08
N ALA A 381 14.07 -4.42 -3.47
CA ALA A 381 13.86 -3.98 -4.84
C ALA A 381 15.21 -3.56 -5.44
N ALA A 382 15.46 -3.90 -6.70
CA ALA A 382 16.69 -3.55 -7.39
C ALA A 382 16.48 -3.34 -8.89
N VAL A 383 17.40 -2.64 -9.55
CA VAL A 383 17.52 -2.66 -11.00
C VAL A 383 18.43 -3.82 -11.38
N ARG A 384 17.86 -4.87 -11.98
CA ARG A 384 18.58 -6.00 -12.52
C ARG A 384 19.33 -5.58 -13.78
N LEU A 385 20.61 -5.93 -13.84
CA LEU A 385 21.50 -5.66 -14.95
C LEU A 385 21.95 -6.99 -15.55
N THR A 386 22.37 -6.98 -16.82
CA THR A 386 22.84 -8.21 -17.46
C THR A 386 24.37 -8.33 -17.31
N PRO A 387 24.91 -9.52 -16.95
CA PRO A 387 26.35 -9.72 -16.92
C PRO A 387 27.06 -9.35 -18.24
N PRO A 388 26.53 -9.67 -19.45
CA PRO A 388 27.16 -9.26 -20.71
C PRO A 388 27.35 -7.75 -20.85
N ASP A 389 26.35 -6.93 -20.45
CA ASP A 389 26.46 -5.48 -20.53
C ASP A 389 27.52 -4.93 -19.58
N ILE A 390 27.59 -5.49 -18.37
CA ILE A 390 28.60 -5.12 -17.37
C ILE A 390 30.01 -5.53 -17.81
N LEU A 391 30.18 -6.72 -18.37
CA LEU A 391 31.46 -7.16 -18.91
C LEU A 391 31.88 -6.29 -20.10
N GLY A 392 30.94 -5.94 -20.98
CA GLY A 392 31.18 -5.01 -22.10
C GLY A 392 31.60 -3.61 -21.62
N LEU A 393 30.99 -3.11 -20.54
CA LEU A 393 31.40 -1.86 -19.89
C LEU A 393 32.82 -1.96 -19.33
N LEU A 394 33.12 -3.02 -18.57
CA LEU A 394 34.42 -3.17 -17.92
C LEU A 394 35.57 -3.36 -18.92
N ARG A 395 35.33 -4.02 -20.06
CA ARG A 395 36.32 -4.09 -21.14
C ARG A 395 36.72 -2.70 -21.65
N LYS A 396 35.77 -1.79 -21.84
CA LYS A 396 36.05 -0.40 -22.25
C LYS A 396 36.85 0.37 -21.20
N VAL A 397 36.67 0.06 -19.91
CA VAL A 397 37.45 0.66 -18.83
C VAL A 397 38.86 0.06 -18.78
N ALA A 398 38.98 -1.26 -18.88
CA ALA A 398 40.24 -2.00 -18.90
C ALA A 398 41.15 -1.64 -20.09
N GLU A 399 40.57 -1.37 -21.27
CA GLU A 399 41.31 -0.87 -22.45
C GLU A 399 42.07 0.44 -22.17
N LYS A 400 41.62 1.22 -21.18
CA LYS A 400 42.21 2.52 -20.81
C LYS A 400 43.06 2.45 -19.54
N ASP A 401 42.97 1.37 -18.77
CA ASP A 401 43.62 1.22 -17.47
C ASP A 401 44.14 -0.21 -17.27
N THR A 402 45.47 -0.37 -17.33
CA THR A 402 46.15 -1.66 -17.21
C THR A 402 46.05 -2.28 -15.81
N ALA A 403 45.83 -1.47 -14.77
CA ALA A 403 45.62 -1.96 -13.41
C ALA A 403 44.22 -2.57 -13.28
N VAL A 404 43.21 -1.96 -13.91
CA VAL A 404 41.85 -2.51 -13.99
C VAL A 404 41.85 -3.82 -14.77
N ASP A 405 42.51 -3.86 -15.94
CA ASP A 405 42.62 -5.10 -16.73
C ASP A 405 43.25 -6.23 -15.90
N SER A 406 44.37 -5.95 -15.23
CA SER A 406 45.04 -6.91 -14.35
C SER A 406 44.14 -7.38 -13.21
N PHE A 407 43.35 -6.48 -12.62
CA PHE A 407 42.44 -6.79 -11.52
C PHE A 407 41.27 -7.68 -11.97
N VAL A 408 40.57 -7.31 -13.05
CA VAL A 408 39.40 -8.04 -13.57
C VAL A 408 39.80 -9.47 -13.99
N ASN A 409 40.97 -9.60 -14.62
CA ASN A 409 41.54 -10.90 -14.98
C ASN A 409 41.92 -11.72 -13.74
N LYS A 410 42.52 -11.10 -12.71
CA LYS A 410 42.89 -11.77 -11.45
C LYS A 410 41.67 -12.37 -10.74
N ILE A 411 40.55 -11.65 -10.68
CA ILE A 411 39.32 -12.12 -10.02
C ILE A 411 38.49 -13.06 -10.91
N ARG A 412 38.91 -13.28 -12.16
CA ARG A 412 38.19 -14.07 -13.18
C ARG A 412 36.73 -13.65 -13.27
N LEU A 413 36.50 -12.34 -13.39
CA LEU A 413 35.15 -11.78 -13.27
C LEU A 413 34.19 -12.38 -14.31
N GLU A 414 34.65 -12.59 -15.55
CA GLU A 414 33.86 -13.19 -16.62
C GLU A 414 33.31 -14.58 -16.25
N ASP A 415 34.07 -15.37 -15.50
CA ASP A 415 33.67 -16.71 -15.07
C ASP A 415 32.76 -16.69 -13.82
N ASN A 416 32.78 -15.60 -13.05
CA ASN A 416 32.17 -15.53 -11.71
C ASN A 416 30.94 -14.62 -11.63
N LEU A 417 30.75 -13.69 -12.57
CA LEU A 417 29.64 -12.73 -12.57
C LEU A 417 28.36 -13.40 -13.10
N THR A 418 27.54 -13.92 -12.19
CA THR A 418 26.29 -14.62 -12.54
C THR A 418 25.06 -13.73 -12.41
N LYS A 419 25.05 -12.80 -11.46
CA LYS A 419 23.97 -11.86 -11.19
C LYS A 419 24.58 -10.51 -10.84
N VAL A 420 23.96 -9.44 -11.29
CA VAL A 420 24.39 -8.07 -11.00
C VAL A 420 23.17 -7.15 -10.97
N HIS A 421 23.11 -6.30 -9.97
CA HIS A 421 21.97 -5.41 -9.75
C HIS A 421 22.39 -4.17 -8.97
N VAL A 422 21.61 -3.10 -9.09
CA VAL A 422 21.70 -1.91 -8.25
C VAL A 422 20.53 -1.92 -7.27
N THR A 423 20.81 -2.06 -5.98
CA THR A 423 19.76 -2.09 -4.96
C THR A 423 19.08 -0.73 -4.83
N LEU A 424 17.74 -0.73 -4.92
CA LEU A 424 16.89 0.46 -4.79
C LEU A 424 16.39 0.63 -3.35
N ALA A 425 15.99 -0.46 -2.71
CA ALA A 425 15.69 -0.48 -1.28
C ALA A 425 15.71 -1.90 -0.74
N HIS A 426 16.29 -2.06 0.45
CA HIS A 426 16.22 -3.29 1.24
C HIS A 426 15.20 -3.20 2.38
N LYS A 427 14.43 -4.26 2.62
CA LYS A 427 13.38 -4.35 3.66
C LYS A 427 13.92 -4.12 5.07
N ARG A 428 15.09 -4.68 5.39
CA ARG A 428 15.76 -4.46 6.69
C ARG A 428 16.23 -3.01 6.90
N GLY A 429 16.63 -2.32 5.83
CA GLY A 429 17.19 -0.97 5.92
C GLY A 429 16.14 0.14 5.82
N HIS A 430 15.13 -0.05 4.96
CA HIS A 430 14.18 1.00 4.60
C HIS A 430 12.72 0.64 4.91
N GLY A 431 12.45 -0.59 5.36
CA GLY A 431 11.11 -1.08 5.64
C GLY A 431 10.35 -1.58 4.41
N VAL A 432 9.26 -2.31 4.65
CA VAL A 432 8.44 -2.94 3.61
C VAL A 432 7.83 -1.91 2.66
N SER A 433 7.35 -0.79 3.19
CA SER A 433 6.74 0.29 2.40
C SER A 433 7.73 0.90 1.38
N ALA A 434 8.99 1.08 1.77
CA ALA A 434 10.01 1.60 0.86
C ALA A 434 10.32 0.62 -0.28
N VAL A 435 10.37 -0.68 0.00
CA VAL A 435 10.54 -1.71 -1.03
C VAL A 435 9.33 -1.73 -1.97
N ALA A 436 8.12 -1.82 -1.41
CA ALA A 436 6.88 -1.85 -2.18
C ALA A 436 6.67 -0.61 -3.06
N SER A 437 7.23 0.55 -2.68
CA SER A 437 7.11 1.78 -3.46
C SER A 437 7.69 1.71 -4.88
N TYR A 438 8.60 0.77 -5.15
CA TYR A 438 9.13 0.53 -6.50
C TYR A 438 8.24 -0.39 -7.35
N GLY A 439 7.13 -0.89 -6.81
CA GLY A 439 6.24 -1.84 -7.48
C GLY A 439 5.65 -1.28 -8.77
N ILE A 440 5.44 0.04 -8.81
CA ILE A 440 4.96 0.77 -9.99
C ILE A 440 5.93 0.70 -11.18
N TYR A 441 7.22 0.50 -10.92
CA TYR A 441 8.25 0.40 -11.94
C TYR A 441 8.61 -1.05 -12.28
N GLN A 442 7.97 -2.05 -11.66
CA GLN A 442 8.33 -3.46 -11.86
C GLN A 442 8.31 -3.82 -13.36
N HIS A 443 9.36 -4.46 -13.83
CA HIS A 443 9.59 -4.84 -15.23
C HIS A 443 9.73 -3.67 -16.21
N GLN A 444 9.83 -2.42 -15.73
CA GLN A 444 10.18 -1.27 -16.57
C GLN A 444 11.69 -1.14 -16.71
N GLU A 445 12.13 -0.71 -17.89
CA GLU A 445 13.53 -0.42 -18.19
C GLU A 445 13.95 0.93 -17.61
N VAL A 446 15.15 0.99 -17.04
CA VAL A 446 15.74 2.15 -16.39
C VAL A 446 17.15 2.32 -16.95
N PRO A 447 17.51 3.49 -17.49
CA PRO A 447 18.89 3.77 -17.82
C PRO A 447 19.72 3.90 -16.53
N VAL A 448 20.85 3.19 -16.48
CA VAL A 448 21.81 3.22 -15.37
C VAL A 448 23.15 3.69 -15.90
N SER A 449 23.59 4.87 -15.44
CA SER A 449 24.88 5.45 -15.77
C SER A 449 25.91 5.06 -14.72
N PHE A 450 27.10 4.65 -15.16
CA PHE A 450 28.20 4.28 -14.27
C PHE A 450 29.33 5.29 -14.37
N ASN A 451 29.76 5.82 -13.22
CA ASN A 451 30.64 6.97 -13.12
C ASN A 451 32.03 6.63 -12.56
N ALA A 452 32.16 5.52 -11.83
CA ALA A 452 33.43 5.08 -11.29
C ALA A 452 33.40 3.58 -10.96
N LEU A 453 34.56 2.93 -11.10
CA LEU A 453 34.83 1.60 -10.56
C LEU A 453 35.60 1.73 -9.25
N TYR A 454 35.15 1.04 -8.22
CA TYR A 454 35.83 0.92 -6.94
C TYR A 454 36.26 -0.51 -6.71
N TYR A 455 37.49 -0.74 -6.26
CA TYR A 455 37.95 -2.07 -5.91
C TYR A 455 39.04 -2.10 -4.84
N THR A 456 39.10 -3.23 -4.14
CA THR A 456 40.18 -3.66 -3.25
C THR A 456 40.64 -5.06 -3.66
N ASP A 457 41.56 -5.65 -2.91
CA ASP A 457 41.88 -7.07 -3.03
C ASP A 457 40.73 -8.00 -2.60
N LYS A 458 39.66 -7.46 -1.99
CA LYS A 458 38.56 -8.22 -1.39
C LYS A 458 37.20 -7.99 -2.02
N MET A 459 36.97 -6.88 -2.70
CA MET A 459 35.66 -6.57 -3.27
C MET A 459 35.76 -5.55 -4.41
N ALA A 460 34.78 -5.54 -5.30
CA ALA A 460 34.65 -4.55 -6.36
C ALA A 460 33.18 -4.17 -6.61
N ALA A 461 32.94 -2.90 -6.89
CA ALA A 461 31.62 -2.37 -7.24
C ALA A 461 31.71 -1.18 -8.19
N LEU A 462 30.68 -1.02 -9.01
CA LEU A 462 30.49 0.17 -9.87
C LEU A 462 29.55 1.15 -9.20
N GLU A 463 29.96 2.42 -9.11
CA GLU A 463 29.12 3.54 -8.69
C GLU A 463 28.09 3.84 -9.77
N ALA A 464 26.81 3.83 -9.38
CA ALA A 464 25.68 3.92 -10.28
C ALA A 464 24.85 5.19 -10.04
N GLN A 465 24.42 5.81 -11.13
CA GLN A 465 23.41 6.85 -11.15
C GLN A 465 22.21 6.35 -11.97
N LEU A 466 21.05 6.34 -11.32
CA LEU A 466 19.80 5.87 -11.91
C LEU A 466 19.13 7.02 -12.69
N GLY A 467 18.57 6.70 -13.85
CA GLY A 467 17.81 7.64 -14.66
C GLY A 467 16.32 7.67 -14.33
N ALA A 468 15.52 8.02 -15.33
CA ALA A 468 14.07 8.20 -15.20
C ALA A 468 13.28 7.17 -16.01
N VAL A 469 12.06 6.90 -15.56
CA VAL A 469 11.05 6.09 -16.25
C VAL A 469 9.83 6.96 -16.46
N ASN A 470 9.38 7.13 -17.71
CA ASN A 470 8.28 8.05 -18.06
C ASN A 470 8.47 9.47 -17.47
N ASP A 471 9.69 10.00 -17.57
CA ASP A 471 10.11 11.30 -16.99
C ASP A 471 10.09 11.38 -15.45
N GLU A 472 9.80 10.27 -14.74
CA GLU A 472 9.91 10.20 -13.28
C GLU A 472 11.28 9.64 -12.85
N PRO A 473 12.07 10.37 -12.03
CA PRO A 473 13.38 9.91 -11.60
C PRO A 473 13.29 8.73 -10.64
N ILE A 474 14.03 7.65 -10.94
CA ILE A 474 14.19 6.53 -10.00
C ILE A 474 15.38 6.82 -9.11
N ASN A 475 15.11 6.97 -7.81
CA ASN A 475 16.15 7.19 -6.80
C ASN A 475 16.31 5.94 -5.96
N SER A 476 17.54 5.50 -5.69
CA SER A 476 17.79 4.50 -4.66
C SER A 476 17.67 5.12 -3.27
N ARG A 477 17.27 4.32 -2.28
CA ARG A 477 17.30 4.69 -0.86
C ARG A 477 18.68 4.53 -0.24
N ASN A 478 19.60 3.83 -0.91
CA ASN A 478 20.98 3.75 -0.47
C ASN A 478 21.67 5.10 -0.71
N GLU A 479 22.47 5.57 0.25
CA GLU A 479 23.26 6.80 0.12
C GLU A 479 24.25 6.73 -1.05
N TRP A 480 24.78 5.53 -1.30
CA TRP A 480 25.67 5.24 -2.42
C TRP A 480 25.10 4.11 -3.28
N PRO A 481 24.35 4.43 -4.34
CA PRO A 481 23.84 3.44 -5.26
C PRO A 481 25.00 2.81 -6.05
N HIS A 482 25.11 1.49 -6.02
CA HIS A 482 26.19 0.77 -6.67
C HIS A 482 25.76 -0.62 -7.12
N ALA A 483 26.52 -1.20 -8.05
CA ALA A 483 26.42 -2.60 -8.45
C ALA A 483 27.66 -3.37 -7.97
N THR A 484 27.49 -4.30 -7.03
CA THR A 484 28.59 -5.16 -6.58
C THR A 484 28.93 -6.17 -7.66
N LEU A 485 30.20 -6.20 -8.06
CA LEU A 485 30.71 -7.06 -9.13
C LEU A 485 31.29 -8.37 -8.57
N TRP A 486 32.01 -8.27 -7.46
CA TRP A 486 32.76 -9.38 -6.90
C TRP A 486 33.06 -9.16 -5.42
N THR A 487 33.08 -10.25 -4.66
CA THR A 487 33.62 -10.30 -3.30
C THR A 487 34.49 -11.54 -3.13
N ALA A 488 35.53 -11.43 -2.30
CA ALA A 488 36.36 -12.55 -1.89
C ALA A 488 35.57 -13.52 -1.00
N PRO A 489 35.98 -14.80 -0.92
CA PRO A 489 35.36 -15.76 -0.01
C PRO A 489 35.31 -15.25 1.43
N GLY A 490 34.11 -15.29 2.04
CA GLY A 490 33.88 -14.81 3.40
C GLY A 490 33.60 -13.31 3.54
N VAL A 491 33.61 -12.55 2.43
CA VAL A 491 33.23 -11.13 2.39
C VAL A 491 31.80 -11.01 1.88
N THR A 492 30.95 -10.33 2.64
CA THR A 492 29.55 -10.14 2.26
C THR A 492 29.40 -9.02 1.22
N PRO A 493 28.47 -9.13 0.24
CA PRO A 493 28.23 -8.05 -0.72
C PRO A 493 27.90 -6.71 -0.08
N LYS A 494 27.26 -6.73 1.10
CA LYS A 494 26.93 -5.54 1.88
C LYS A 494 28.15 -4.71 2.28
N GLU A 495 29.31 -5.33 2.47
CA GLU A 495 30.55 -4.61 2.80
C GLU A 495 31.00 -3.66 1.69
N ALA A 496 30.56 -3.89 0.44
CA ALA A 496 30.84 -3.00 -0.68
C ALA A 496 30.37 -1.56 -0.44
N ASN A 497 29.36 -1.33 0.41
CA ASN A 497 28.91 0.00 0.81
C ASN A 497 30.03 0.87 1.42
N MET A 498 31.11 0.26 1.94
CA MET A 498 32.24 0.98 2.54
C MET A 498 33.30 1.40 1.52
N LEU A 499 33.21 0.97 0.26
CA LEU A 499 34.22 1.25 -0.78
C LEU A 499 34.52 2.75 -0.98
N PRO A 500 33.53 3.66 -0.98
CA PRO A 500 33.81 5.09 -1.08
C PRO A 500 34.63 5.61 0.09
N GLN A 501 34.32 5.17 1.32
CA GLN A 501 35.08 5.55 2.51
C GLN A 501 36.50 4.98 2.44
N LEU A 502 36.66 3.71 2.07
CA LEU A 502 37.98 3.08 1.92
C LEU A 502 38.82 3.79 0.86
N ALA A 503 38.23 4.23 -0.24
CA ALA A 503 38.93 5.01 -1.26
C ALA A 503 39.39 6.37 -0.72
N SER A 504 38.55 7.05 0.07
CA SER A 504 38.94 8.31 0.73
C SER A 504 40.08 8.15 1.74
N GLU A 505 40.21 6.95 2.32
CA GLU A 505 41.29 6.58 3.24
C GLU A 505 42.54 6.00 2.52
N GLY A 506 42.54 5.93 1.19
CA GLY A 506 43.63 5.34 0.40
C GLY A 506 43.74 3.81 0.51
N LYS A 507 42.68 3.13 0.95
CA LYS A 507 42.60 1.67 1.15
C LYS A 507 41.83 0.95 0.03
N ALA A 508 41.22 1.69 -0.88
CA ALA A 508 40.59 1.18 -2.09
C ALA A 508 40.97 2.05 -3.28
N GLU A 509 41.01 1.45 -4.45
CA GLU A 509 41.21 2.17 -5.70
C GLU A 509 39.88 2.71 -6.20
N ARG A 510 39.89 3.93 -6.74
CA ARG A 510 38.77 4.56 -7.43
C ARG A 510 39.21 4.94 -8.83
N VAL A 511 38.63 4.31 -9.84
CA VAL A 511 38.89 4.58 -11.25
C VAL A 511 37.69 5.32 -11.85
N PRO A 512 37.81 6.63 -12.15
CA PRO A 512 36.73 7.38 -12.79
C PRO A 512 36.40 6.88 -14.20
N ILE A 513 35.13 6.91 -14.57
CA ILE A 513 34.63 6.58 -15.90
C ILE A 513 34.11 7.87 -16.53
N ASP A 514 34.92 8.46 -17.42
CA ASP A 514 34.60 9.71 -18.13
C ASP A 514 34.78 9.54 -19.66
N PRO A 515 33.73 9.73 -20.48
CA PRO A 515 32.35 9.99 -20.08
C PRO A 515 31.70 8.78 -19.38
N PRO A 516 30.68 8.99 -18.53
CA PRO A 516 29.92 7.89 -17.92
C PRO A 516 29.37 6.94 -18.97
N ILE A 517 29.37 5.64 -18.67
CA ILE A 517 28.81 4.61 -19.55
C ILE A 517 27.42 4.25 -19.05
N THR A 518 26.41 4.41 -19.90
CA THR A 518 25.01 4.10 -19.58
C THR A 518 24.61 2.76 -20.21
N ILE A 519 23.96 1.90 -19.43
CA ILE A 519 23.31 0.66 -19.90
C ILE A 519 21.85 0.62 -19.42
N SER A 520 21.01 -0.20 -20.05
CA SER A 520 19.61 -0.39 -19.62
C SER A 520 19.55 -1.53 -18.58
N GLY A 521 18.77 -1.31 -17.51
CA GLY A 521 18.46 -2.34 -16.52
C GLY A 521 16.96 -2.42 -16.28
N VAL A 522 16.48 -3.47 -15.62
CA VAL A 522 15.04 -3.70 -15.38
C VAL A 522 14.76 -3.72 -13.89
N VAL A 523 13.77 -2.94 -13.42
CA VAL A 523 13.36 -2.99 -12.00
C VAL A 523 12.73 -4.34 -11.69
N ASP A 524 13.22 -4.99 -10.62
CA ASP A 524 12.74 -6.28 -10.16
C ASP A 524 12.76 -6.40 -8.63
N PHE A 525 12.11 -7.45 -8.13
CA PHE A 525 12.00 -7.77 -6.71
C PHE A 525 12.62 -9.12 -6.40
N TYR A 526 13.29 -9.20 -5.25
CA TYR A 526 14.05 -10.36 -4.81
C TYR A 526 13.65 -10.75 -3.39
#